data_AF-A0A3D0S541-F1
#
_entry.id   AF-A0A3D0S541-F1
#
_cell.length_a   1.000
_cell.length_b   1.000
_cell.length_c   1.000
_cell.angle_alpha   90.00
_cell.angle_beta   90.00
_cell.angle_gamma   90.00
#
_symmetry.space_group_name_H-M   'P 1'
#
loop_
_entity.id
_entity.type
_entity.pdbx_description
1 polymer ?
#
loop_
_entity_poly.entity_id
_entity_poly.type
_entity_poly.pdbx_seq_one_letter_code
_entity_poly.pdbx_strand_id
1 'polypeptide(L)'
;QLEKIDMLDFADVVAINKFERRGAEDALRDVGRQLVRNREAFGKRPEDMPVFGTSAATFNDDGVTALYQHLKGLLASHQGSHGLHVEDGVLPRVDVRHSSKLRQVVPPGRVRYLSEITETVRDYHARTDELVEQARTVQALETVTPLVEPVETSAADVVKELAANARERLDPEVRKELEAWPSVVQQYAEQPGRESLSGNRIPRVALPAYVDHGELVKYFRRENLPGRFPFTAGVFPFKRENEDPARMFAGEGDPARTNRRFKVLSEGQPATRLSTAFDSVTLYGRDPDRRPDIYGKVGTSGVSVATLDDMKQLYDGFDLLDPTTSVSMTINGPAPTVLAFFLNTAMDQARERGLDPEEALRTVRGTVQADIL
;
A
#
# COMPACT_ATOMS: atom_id res chain seq x y z
N GLN A 1 -28.43 15.95 -25.05
CA GLN A 1 -29.32 14.84 -25.48
C GLN A 1 -30.43 14.54 -24.46
N LEU A 2 -30.63 15.36 -23.42
CA LEU A 2 -31.65 15.11 -22.38
C LEU A 2 -33.08 15.14 -22.93
N GLU A 3 -33.33 15.94 -23.97
CA GLU A 3 -34.63 16.04 -24.69
C GLU A 3 -35.07 14.74 -25.39
N LYS A 4 -34.20 13.72 -25.45
CA LYS A 4 -34.52 12.40 -26.01
C LYS A 4 -34.84 11.35 -24.95
N ILE A 5 -34.87 11.75 -23.67
CA ILE A 5 -35.11 10.84 -22.56
C ILE A 5 -36.56 11.01 -22.12
N ASP A 6 -37.46 10.24 -22.73
CA ASP A 6 -38.91 10.29 -22.49
C ASP A 6 -39.25 10.14 -21.00
N MET A 7 -38.47 9.37 -20.23
CA MET A 7 -38.69 9.18 -18.80
C MET A 7 -38.67 10.50 -18.00
N LEU A 8 -37.96 11.54 -18.48
CA LEU A 8 -37.93 12.84 -17.82
C LEU A 8 -39.27 13.60 -17.93
N ASP A 9 -40.17 13.21 -18.83
CA ASP A 9 -41.52 13.78 -18.93
C ASP A 9 -42.47 13.19 -17.87
N PHE A 10 -42.20 11.96 -17.41
CA PHE A 10 -43.09 11.22 -16.51
C PHE A 10 -42.59 11.14 -15.06
N ALA A 11 -41.28 11.26 -14.84
CA ALA A 11 -40.69 11.01 -13.52
C ALA A 11 -41.12 12.06 -12.48
N ASP A 12 -41.73 11.61 -11.38
CA ASP A 12 -42.02 12.46 -10.20
C ASP A 12 -40.74 12.95 -9.51
N VAL A 13 -39.71 12.12 -9.52
CA VAL A 13 -38.39 12.36 -8.91
C VAL A 13 -37.30 11.79 -9.81
N VAL A 14 -36.19 12.50 -9.95
CA VAL A 14 -35.03 12.04 -10.71
C VAL A 14 -33.83 11.88 -9.79
N ALA A 15 -33.16 10.73 -9.88
CA ALA A 15 -31.92 10.48 -9.15
C ALA A 15 -30.75 10.37 -10.13
N ILE A 16 -29.80 11.29 -10.04
CA ILE A 16 -28.52 11.24 -10.74
C ILE A 16 -27.54 10.50 -9.85
N ASN A 17 -27.51 9.18 -9.99
CA ASN A 17 -26.58 8.34 -9.25
C ASN A 17 -25.16 8.43 -9.82
N LYS A 18 -24.18 7.95 -9.04
CA LYS A 18 -22.73 8.08 -9.32
C LYS A 18 -22.26 9.53 -9.28
N PHE A 19 -22.77 10.31 -8.32
CA PHE A 19 -22.47 11.73 -8.17
C PHE A 19 -20.99 12.03 -7.86
N GLU A 20 -20.19 11.01 -7.54
CA GLU A 20 -18.73 11.09 -7.41
C GLU A 20 -17.99 11.27 -8.73
N ARG A 21 -18.69 11.16 -9.87
CA ARG A 21 -18.09 11.29 -11.20
C ARG A 21 -17.93 12.75 -11.60
N ARG A 22 -16.90 13.00 -12.41
CA ARG A 22 -16.65 14.33 -12.99
C ARG A 22 -17.85 14.77 -13.83
N GLY A 23 -18.29 16.02 -13.65
CA GLY A 23 -19.42 16.60 -14.36
C GLY A 23 -20.79 16.33 -13.72
N ALA A 24 -20.83 15.72 -12.53
CA ALA A 24 -22.09 15.43 -11.84
C ALA A 24 -22.89 16.69 -11.47
N GLU A 25 -22.23 17.78 -11.08
CA GLU A 25 -22.88 19.07 -10.79
C GLU A 25 -23.51 19.70 -12.04
N ASP A 26 -22.79 19.68 -13.16
CA ASP A 26 -23.33 20.14 -14.45
C ASP A 26 -24.53 19.28 -14.86
N ALA A 27 -24.44 17.95 -14.67
CA ALA A 27 -25.55 17.05 -14.93
C ALA A 27 -26.77 17.36 -14.06
N LEU A 28 -26.58 17.66 -12.77
CA LEU A 28 -27.65 18.07 -11.86
C LEU A 28 -28.36 19.32 -12.36
N ARG A 29 -27.59 20.34 -12.72
CA ARG A 29 -28.11 21.60 -13.25
C ARG A 29 -28.88 21.39 -14.55
N ASP A 30 -28.32 20.62 -15.47
CA ASP A 30 -28.88 20.46 -16.81
C ASP A 30 -30.16 19.58 -16.79
N VAL A 31 -30.18 18.53 -15.97
CA VAL A 31 -31.40 17.72 -15.73
C VAL A 31 -32.47 18.55 -15.01
N GLY A 32 -32.10 19.36 -14.01
CA GLY A 32 -33.03 20.29 -13.36
C GLY A 32 -33.66 21.27 -14.35
N ARG A 33 -32.85 21.87 -15.24
CA ARG A 33 -33.34 22.75 -16.31
C ARG A 33 -34.28 22.03 -17.27
N GLN A 34 -33.96 20.78 -17.64
CA GLN A 34 -34.84 19.98 -18.49
C GLN A 34 -36.17 19.69 -17.80
N LEU A 35 -36.17 19.35 -16.51
CA LEU A 35 -37.40 19.11 -15.74
C LEU A 35 -38.29 20.34 -15.63
N VAL A 36 -37.69 21.54 -15.48
CA VAL A 36 -38.45 22.80 -15.52
C VAL A 36 -39.19 22.94 -16.86
N ARG A 37 -38.53 22.62 -17.98
CA ARG A 37 -39.13 22.69 -19.32
C ARG A 37 -40.24 21.65 -19.50
N ASN A 38 -39.96 20.40 -19.18
CA ASN A 38 -40.89 19.28 -19.36
C ASN A 38 -42.17 19.46 -18.53
N ARG A 39 -42.07 20.06 -17.34
CA ARG A 39 -43.21 20.36 -16.46
C ARG A 39 -43.82 21.74 -16.67
N GLU A 40 -43.34 22.50 -17.67
CA GLU A 40 -43.73 23.90 -17.94
C GLU A 40 -43.66 24.81 -16.70
N ALA A 41 -42.77 24.50 -15.75
CA ALA A 41 -42.69 25.13 -14.44
C ALA A 41 -41.82 26.41 -14.46
N PHE A 42 -42.02 27.31 -15.42
CA PHE A 42 -41.13 28.44 -15.72
C PHE A 42 -40.91 29.45 -14.56
N GLY A 43 -41.75 29.40 -13.52
CA GLY A 43 -41.59 30.18 -12.28
C GLY A 43 -40.72 29.52 -11.21
N LYS A 44 -40.21 28.31 -11.43
CA LYS A 44 -39.35 27.55 -10.50
C LYS A 44 -37.90 27.61 -10.94
N ARG A 45 -36.98 27.57 -9.97
CA ARG A 45 -35.54 27.45 -10.26
C ARG A 45 -35.19 25.98 -10.48
N PRO A 46 -34.17 25.65 -11.30
CA PRO A 46 -33.73 24.28 -11.50
C PRO A 46 -33.39 23.53 -10.20
N GLU A 47 -32.86 24.23 -9.20
CA GLU A 47 -32.54 23.69 -7.86
C GLU A 47 -33.78 23.33 -7.01
N ASP A 48 -34.95 23.88 -7.36
CA ASP A 48 -36.21 23.58 -6.69
C ASP A 48 -36.87 22.31 -7.27
N MET A 49 -36.35 21.78 -8.39
CA MET A 49 -36.86 20.55 -9.01
C MET A 49 -36.49 19.31 -8.19
N PRO A 50 -37.32 18.24 -8.22
CA PRO A 50 -37.07 17.00 -7.49
C PRO A 50 -35.98 16.17 -8.19
N VAL A 51 -34.80 16.75 -8.38
CA VAL A 51 -33.61 16.10 -8.92
C VAL A 51 -32.59 15.99 -7.81
N PHE A 52 -32.12 14.78 -7.55
CA PHE A 52 -31.17 14.48 -6.47
C PHE A 52 -29.89 13.87 -7.01
N GLY A 53 -28.74 14.37 -6.56
CA GLY A 53 -27.45 13.74 -6.80
C GLY A 53 -27.15 12.68 -5.74
N THR A 54 -26.99 11.43 -6.13
CA THR A 54 -26.79 10.32 -5.18
C THR A 54 -25.50 9.57 -5.42
N SER A 55 -24.88 9.08 -4.35
CA SER A 55 -23.77 8.11 -4.43
C SER A 55 -24.14 6.85 -3.67
N ALA A 56 -24.85 5.93 -4.33
CA ALA A 56 -25.28 4.68 -3.70
C ALA A 56 -24.10 3.74 -3.30
N ALA A 57 -22.93 3.94 -3.91
CA ALA A 57 -21.71 3.20 -3.54
C ALA A 57 -21.06 3.73 -2.26
N THR A 58 -21.45 4.92 -1.80
CA THR A 58 -20.94 5.52 -0.56
C THR A 58 -21.83 5.12 0.60
N PHE A 59 -21.25 4.43 1.60
CA PHE A 59 -21.97 4.11 2.83
C PHE A 59 -22.43 5.40 3.54
N ASN A 60 -23.70 5.43 3.92
CA ASN A 60 -24.34 6.55 4.63
C ASN A 60 -24.26 7.88 3.84
N ASP A 61 -24.54 7.82 2.54
CA ASP A 61 -24.61 8.99 1.66
C ASP A 61 -25.78 9.92 2.03
N ASP A 62 -25.51 11.21 2.14
CA ASP A 62 -26.51 12.22 2.47
C ASP A 62 -27.40 12.58 1.27
N GLY A 63 -26.89 12.46 0.05
CA GLY A 63 -27.69 12.58 -1.18
C GLY A 63 -28.79 11.50 -1.27
N VAL A 64 -28.43 10.23 -1.01
CA VAL A 64 -29.41 9.13 -0.89
C VAL A 64 -30.40 9.37 0.24
N THR A 65 -29.92 9.88 1.38
CA THR A 65 -30.80 10.21 2.52
C THR A 65 -31.81 11.32 2.16
N ALA A 66 -31.39 12.35 1.43
CA ALA A 66 -32.27 13.41 0.95
C ALA A 66 -33.34 12.88 -0.02
N LEU A 67 -32.93 12.03 -0.97
CA LEU A 67 -33.85 11.36 -1.88
C LEU A 67 -34.89 10.52 -1.12
N TYR A 68 -34.45 9.74 -0.12
CA TYR A 68 -35.34 8.96 0.75
C TYR A 68 -36.35 9.85 1.47
N GLN A 69 -35.92 10.97 2.07
CA GLN A 69 -36.80 11.89 2.79
C GLN A 69 -37.85 12.52 1.88
N HIS A 70 -37.48 12.85 0.65
CA HIS A 70 -38.42 13.35 -0.35
C HIS A 70 -39.45 12.30 -0.79
N LEU A 71 -39.00 11.08 -1.12
CA LEU A 71 -39.88 9.97 -1.47
C LEU A 71 -40.84 9.61 -0.33
N LYS A 72 -40.35 9.62 0.91
CA LYS A 72 -41.18 9.42 2.11
C LYS A 72 -42.31 10.45 2.17
N GLY A 73 -42.02 11.72 1.90
CA GLY A 73 -43.03 12.79 1.84
C GLY A 73 -44.06 12.55 0.74
N LEU A 74 -43.63 12.16 -0.47
CA LEU A 74 -44.52 11.86 -1.58
C LEU A 74 -45.47 10.69 -1.26
N LEU A 75 -44.95 9.59 -0.73
CA LEU A 75 -45.72 8.41 -0.34
C LEU A 75 -46.74 8.70 0.79
N ALA A 76 -46.40 9.59 1.71
CA ALA A 76 -47.33 10.04 2.75
C ALA A 76 -48.42 10.98 2.20
N SER A 77 -48.09 11.80 1.19
CA SER A 77 -48.99 12.82 0.63
C SER A 77 -49.97 12.30 -0.43
N HIS A 78 -49.79 11.06 -0.93
CA HIS A 78 -50.64 10.50 -1.98
C HIS A 78 -52.09 10.36 -1.48
N GLN A 79 -52.97 11.28 -1.89
CA GLN A 79 -54.37 11.31 -1.44
C GLN A 79 -55.18 10.15 -2.08
N GLY A 80 -55.62 9.22 -1.24
CA GLY A 80 -56.46 8.06 -1.61
C GLY A 80 -56.32 6.89 -0.61
N SER A 81 -57.01 5.77 -0.83
CA SER A 81 -56.98 4.56 0.02
C SER A 81 -55.65 3.78 -0.01
N HIS A 82 -54.58 4.37 -0.55
CA HIS A 82 -53.27 3.76 -0.78
C HIS A 82 -52.10 4.62 -0.24
N GLY A 83 -52.38 5.74 0.44
CA GLY A 83 -51.34 6.54 1.09
C GLY A 83 -50.69 5.76 2.25
N LEU A 84 -49.37 5.75 2.30
CA LEU A 84 -48.64 5.02 3.34
C LEU A 84 -48.71 5.80 4.66
N HIS A 85 -49.14 5.15 5.75
CA HIS A 85 -48.98 5.73 7.08
C HIS A 85 -47.48 5.77 7.40
N VAL A 86 -46.91 6.95 7.61
CA VAL A 86 -45.50 7.10 7.92
C VAL A 86 -45.31 7.82 9.25
N GLU A 87 -44.57 7.19 10.15
CA GLU A 87 -44.15 7.75 11.43
C GLU A 87 -42.87 8.58 11.31
N ASP A 88 -42.51 9.33 12.35
CA ASP A 88 -41.23 10.04 12.38
C ASP A 88 -40.06 9.04 12.32
N GLY A 89 -39.07 9.37 11.48
CA GLY A 89 -37.89 8.53 11.29
C GLY A 89 -36.77 8.88 12.28
N VAL A 90 -35.89 7.91 12.55
CA VAL A 90 -34.68 8.12 13.37
C VAL A 90 -33.51 8.71 12.58
N LEU A 91 -33.61 8.75 11.23
CA LEU A 91 -32.56 9.31 10.39
C LEU A 91 -32.49 10.84 10.54
N PRO A 92 -31.27 11.42 10.64
CA PRO A 92 -31.12 12.87 10.66
C PRO A 92 -31.77 13.52 9.44
N ARG A 93 -32.51 14.61 9.65
CA ARG A 93 -33.00 15.43 8.53
C ARG A 93 -31.81 16.07 7.82
N VAL A 94 -31.77 15.92 6.50
CA VAL A 94 -30.71 16.51 5.66
C VAL A 94 -31.36 17.49 4.69
N ASP A 95 -30.70 18.63 4.48
CA ASP A 95 -31.16 19.68 3.58
C ASP A 95 -30.17 19.85 2.43
N VAL A 96 -29.87 18.74 1.75
CA VAL A 96 -28.97 18.69 0.60
C VAL A 96 -29.73 18.18 -0.62
N ARG A 97 -29.34 18.65 -1.81
CA ARG A 97 -29.87 18.13 -3.09
C ARG A 97 -28.93 17.15 -3.77
N HIS A 98 -27.70 17.01 -3.27
CA HIS A 98 -26.76 16.05 -3.77
C HIS A 98 -25.83 15.57 -2.68
N SER A 99 -25.17 14.43 -2.93
CA SER A 99 -24.08 13.91 -2.10
C SER A 99 -23.05 15.01 -1.84
N SER A 100 -22.78 15.30 -0.55
CA SER A 100 -21.73 16.24 -0.14
C SER A 100 -20.43 15.55 0.25
N LYS A 101 -20.51 14.26 0.59
CA LYS A 101 -19.38 13.47 1.10
C LYS A 101 -18.81 12.55 0.02
N LEU A 102 -18.13 13.14 -0.96
CA LEU A 102 -17.35 12.38 -1.93
C LEU A 102 -16.06 11.87 -1.29
N ARG A 103 -16.12 10.72 -0.61
CA ARG A 103 -14.93 10.04 -0.06
C ARG A 103 -14.20 9.30 -1.17
N GLN A 104 -13.41 10.01 -1.95
CA GLN A 104 -12.50 9.38 -2.92
C GLN A 104 -11.18 9.00 -2.24
N VAL A 105 -10.77 7.73 -2.36
CA VAL A 105 -9.48 7.25 -1.86
C VAL A 105 -8.32 7.86 -2.66
N VAL A 106 -8.48 7.96 -3.98
CA VAL A 106 -7.52 8.60 -4.90
C VAL A 106 -8.15 9.88 -5.45
N PRO A 107 -7.53 11.05 -5.25
CA PRO A 107 -8.09 12.30 -5.74
C PRO A 107 -8.09 12.38 -7.28
N PRO A 108 -9.00 13.16 -7.91
CA PRO A 108 -9.14 13.20 -9.37
C PRO A 108 -7.86 13.61 -10.11
N GLY A 109 -7.03 14.47 -9.49
CA GLY A 109 -5.76 14.91 -10.04
C GLY A 109 -4.65 13.85 -10.05
N ARG A 110 -4.85 12.69 -9.40
CA ARG A 110 -3.87 11.60 -9.30
C ARG A 110 -4.33 10.30 -9.95
N VAL A 111 -5.40 10.31 -10.73
CA VAL A 111 -5.96 9.09 -11.35
C VAL A 111 -4.95 8.36 -12.27
N ARG A 112 -3.95 9.07 -12.79
CA ARG A 112 -2.91 8.51 -13.68
C ARG A 112 -1.62 8.09 -12.96
N TYR A 113 -1.62 7.99 -11.63
CA TYR A 113 -0.43 7.68 -10.83
C TYR A 113 0.35 6.43 -11.30
N LEU A 114 -0.33 5.37 -11.75
CA LEU A 114 0.35 4.18 -12.29
C LEU A 114 1.09 4.45 -13.61
N SER A 115 0.56 5.34 -14.45
CA SER A 115 1.26 5.80 -15.66
C SER A 115 2.47 6.63 -15.29
N GLU A 116 2.33 7.55 -14.32
CA GLU A 116 3.44 8.38 -13.80
C GLU A 116 4.58 7.51 -13.23
N ILE A 117 4.25 6.45 -12.47
CA ILE A 117 5.23 5.48 -11.96
C ILE A 117 5.93 4.77 -13.11
N THR A 118 5.20 4.33 -14.13
CA THR A 118 5.77 3.64 -15.30
C THR A 118 6.69 4.55 -16.09
N GLU A 119 6.31 5.82 -16.30
CA GLU A 119 7.14 6.84 -16.93
C GLU A 119 8.42 7.07 -16.13
N THR A 120 8.31 7.24 -14.80
CA THR A 120 9.46 7.41 -13.90
C THR A 120 10.48 6.26 -14.03
N VAL A 121 10.02 5.02 -14.08
CA VAL A 121 10.90 3.84 -14.23
C VAL A 121 11.55 3.80 -15.62
N ARG A 122 10.80 4.12 -16.69
CA ARG A 122 11.35 4.15 -18.05
C ARG A 122 12.37 5.26 -18.21
N ASP A 123 12.09 6.45 -17.68
CA ASP A 123 12.99 7.59 -17.71
C ASP A 123 14.26 7.30 -16.90
N TYR A 124 14.15 6.59 -15.78
CA TYR A 124 15.31 6.11 -15.03
C TYR A 124 16.22 5.22 -15.89
N HIS A 125 15.65 4.29 -16.66
CA HIS A 125 16.42 3.42 -17.56
C HIS A 125 17.00 4.17 -18.75
N ALA A 126 16.23 5.05 -19.40
CA ALA A 126 16.71 5.87 -20.51
C ALA A 126 17.88 6.76 -20.06
N ARG A 127 17.76 7.42 -18.91
CA ARG A 127 18.83 8.20 -18.30
C ARG A 127 20.03 7.32 -17.91
N THR A 128 19.80 6.07 -17.51
CA THR A 128 20.91 5.14 -17.26
C THR A 128 21.71 4.89 -18.53
N ASP A 129 21.04 4.65 -19.66
CA ASP A 129 21.71 4.38 -20.93
C ASP A 129 22.52 5.61 -21.43
N GLU A 130 22.01 6.83 -21.22
CA GLU A 130 22.79 8.06 -21.47
C GLU A 130 24.07 8.14 -20.64
N LEU A 131 23.99 7.84 -19.33
CA LEU A 131 25.14 7.89 -18.43
C LEU A 131 26.18 6.82 -18.75
N VAL A 132 25.74 5.64 -19.22
CA VAL A 132 26.62 4.58 -19.70
C VAL A 132 27.50 5.08 -20.84
N GLU A 133 26.90 5.73 -21.85
CA GLU A 133 27.66 6.26 -23.00
C GLU A 133 28.56 7.43 -22.62
N GLN A 134 28.15 8.29 -21.67
CA GLN A 134 29.02 9.33 -21.11
C GLN A 134 30.24 8.73 -20.42
N ALA A 135 30.05 7.71 -19.58
CA ALA A 135 31.13 7.07 -18.85
C ALA A 135 32.13 6.37 -19.79
N ARG A 136 31.63 5.69 -20.84
CA ARG A 136 32.46 5.12 -21.92
C ARG A 136 33.28 6.18 -22.64
N THR A 137 32.65 7.31 -22.97
CA THR A 137 33.33 8.42 -23.64
C THR A 137 34.46 8.97 -22.78
N VAL A 138 34.20 9.21 -21.49
CA VAL A 138 35.23 9.65 -20.53
C VAL A 138 36.37 8.64 -20.47
N GLN A 139 36.06 7.35 -20.28
CA GLN A 139 37.08 6.31 -20.21
C GLN A 139 37.93 6.23 -21.48
N ALA A 140 37.30 6.31 -22.66
CA ALA A 140 38.00 6.25 -23.94
C ALA A 140 38.97 7.44 -24.10
N LEU A 141 38.52 8.66 -23.79
CA LEU A 141 39.35 9.86 -23.88
C LEU A 141 40.50 9.83 -22.86
N GLU A 142 40.25 9.41 -21.63
CA GLU A 142 41.29 9.25 -20.59
C GLU A 142 42.31 8.16 -20.95
N THR A 143 41.87 7.09 -21.64
CA THR A 143 42.77 6.03 -22.12
C THR A 143 43.67 6.50 -23.26
N VAL A 144 43.15 7.33 -24.18
CA VAL A 144 43.90 7.83 -25.34
C VAL A 144 44.85 8.98 -24.96
N THR A 145 44.46 9.82 -23.99
CA THR A 145 45.25 10.99 -23.55
C THR A 145 46.74 10.70 -23.34
N PRO A 146 47.16 9.71 -22.54
CA PRO A 146 48.58 9.42 -22.32
C PRO A 146 49.30 8.85 -23.56
N LEU A 147 48.57 8.33 -24.55
CA LEU A 147 49.16 7.80 -25.79
C LEU A 147 49.53 8.91 -26.79
N VAL A 148 48.80 10.03 -26.76
CA VAL A 148 49.01 11.16 -27.68
C VAL A 148 49.85 12.28 -27.07
N GLU A 149 49.93 12.36 -25.74
CA GLU A 149 50.70 13.36 -25.01
C GLU A 149 52.19 13.43 -25.38
N PRO A 150 52.92 12.31 -25.62
CA PRO A 150 54.35 12.37 -25.97
C PRO A 150 54.65 12.95 -27.36
N VAL A 151 53.64 13.09 -28.22
CA VAL A 151 53.81 13.50 -29.61
C VAL A 151 53.79 15.03 -29.75
N GLU A 152 53.41 15.78 -28.69
CA GLU A 152 53.36 17.26 -28.65
C GLU A 152 52.68 17.89 -29.89
N THR A 153 51.55 17.33 -30.29
CA THR A 153 50.76 17.82 -31.45
C THR A 153 49.52 18.57 -30.99
N SER A 154 48.97 19.41 -31.87
CA SER A 154 47.65 20.05 -31.65
C SER A 154 46.53 19.03 -31.39
N ALA A 155 46.67 17.80 -31.90
CA ALA A 155 45.73 16.72 -31.62
C ALA A 155 45.77 16.27 -30.14
N ALA A 156 46.94 16.32 -29.48
CA ALA A 156 47.07 15.99 -28.06
C ALA A 156 46.34 17.00 -27.17
N ASP A 157 46.45 18.30 -27.50
CA ASP A 157 45.74 19.36 -26.79
C ASP A 157 44.21 19.23 -26.94
N VAL A 158 43.73 18.93 -28.16
CA VAL A 158 42.31 18.69 -28.42
C VAL A 158 41.79 17.50 -27.63
N VAL A 159 42.53 16.38 -27.56
CA VAL A 159 42.11 15.21 -26.78
C VAL A 159 42.05 15.52 -25.29
N LYS A 160 43.01 16.28 -24.75
CA LYS A 160 43.00 16.73 -23.34
C LYS A 160 41.79 17.60 -23.05
N GLU A 161 41.48 18.56 -23.92
CA GLU A 161 40.31 19.43 -23.78
C GLU A 161 39.00 18.62 -23.84
N LEU A 162 38.89 17.68 -24.79
CA LEU A 162 37.73 16.79 -24.89
C LEU A 162 37.57 15.92 -23.65
N ALA A 163 38.66 15.38 -23.09
CA ALA A 163 38.63 14.58 -21.88
C ALA A 163 38.13 15.40 -20.68
N ALA A 164 38.65 16.63 -20.49
CA ALA A 164 38.22 17.53 -19.43
C ALA A 164 36.72 17.88 -19.55
N ASN A 165 36.27 18.25 -20.76
CA ASN A 165 34.88 18.57 -21.04
C ASN A 165 33.94 17.37 -20.85
N ALA A 166 34.35 16.17 -21.29
CA ALA A 166 33.58 14.95 -21.10
C ALA A 166 33.46 14.60 -19.62
N ARG A 167 34.56 14.73 -18.86
CA ARG A 167 34.58 14.51 -17.42
C ARG A 167 33.66 15.49 -16.71
N GLU A 168 33.66 16.77 -17.07
CA GLU A 168 32.78 17.78 -16.48
C GLU A 168 31.31 17.49 -16.72
N ARG A 169 30.95 17.01 -17.93
CA ARG A 169 29.57 16.66 -18.30
C ARG A 169 29.05 15.38 -17.63
N LEU A 170 29.95 14.48 -17.23
CA LEU A 170 29.56 13.26 -16.54
C LEU A 170 28.91 13.60 -15.20
N ASP A 171 27.77 12.96 -14.93
CA ASP A 171 27.00 13.13 -13.70
C ASP A 171 27.90 13.01 -12.44
N PRO A 172 27.84 13.99 -11.51
CA PRO A 172 28.73 14.01 -10.34
C PRO A 172 28.65 12.77 -9.46
N GLU A 173 27.46 12.19 -9.27
CA GLU A 173 27.29 10.98 -8.45
C GLU A 173 27.89 9.77 -9.16
N VAL A 174 27.67 9.63 -10.47
CA VAL A 174 28.30 8.57 -11.27
C VAL A 174 29.82 8.67 -11.24
N ARG A 175 30.36 9.88 -11.39
CA ARG A 175 31.81 10.13 -11.31
C ARG A 175 32.38 9.68 -9.96
N LYS A 176 31.72 10.08 -8.88
CA LYS A 176 32.10 9.71 -7.51
C LYS A 176 32.02 8.20 -7.28
N GLU A 177 31.00 7.52 -7.81
CA GLU A 177 30.87 6.06 -7.71
C GLU A 177 31.98 5.34 -8.47
N LEU A 178 32.31 5.77 -9.69
CA LEU A 178 33.41 5.22 -10.48
C LEU A 178 34.77 5.41 -9.79
N GLU A 179 35.03 6.61 -9.25
CA GLU A 179 36.26 6.92 -8.51
C GLU A 179 36.38 6.11 -7.21
N ALA A 180 35.26 5.83 -6.54
CA ALA A 180 35.22 5.04 -5.31
C ALA A 180 35.29 3.52 -5.57
N TRP A 181 34.93 3.05 -6.77
CA TRP A 181 34.78 1.63 -7.07
C TRP A 181 36.02 0.78 -6.76
N PRO A 182 37.27 1.18 -7.09
CA PRO A 182 38.45 0.40 -6.73
C PRO A 182 38.59 0.16 -5.21
N SER A 183 38.27 1.17 -4.40
CA SER A 183 38.28 1.05 -2.93
C SER A 183 37.17 0.12 -2.44
N VAL A 184 35.99 0.16 -3.06
CA VAL A 184 34.89 -0.77 -2.76
C VAL A 184 35.30 -2.20 -3.09
N VAL A 185 35.94 -2.45 -4.23
CA VAL A 185 36.43 -3.78 -4.61
C VAL A 185 37.40 -4.33 -3.56
N GLN A 186 38.35 -3.50 -3.12
CA GLN A 186 39.30 -3.88 -2.07
C GLN A 186 38.57 -4.21 -0.75
N GLN A 187 37.66 -3.35 -0.30
CA GLN A 187 36.90 -3.55 0.93
C GLN A 187 36.14 -4.88 0.94
N TYR A 188 35.54 -5.27 -0.19
CA TYR A 188 34.80 -6.53 -0.31
C TYR A 188 35.72 -7.75 -0.45
N ALA A 189 36.90 -7.61 -1.07
CA ALA A 189 37.89 -8.68 -1.14
C ALA A 189 38.47 -9.04 0.23
N GLU A 190 38.61 -8.05 1.12
CA GLU A 190 39.09 -8.23 2.49
C GLU A 190 38.05 -8.86 3.42
N GLN A 191 36.76 -8.86 3.04
CA GLN A 191 35.72 -9.43 3.89
C GLN A 191 35.82 -10.96 4.06
N PRO A 192 35.51 -11.48 5.26
CA PRO A 192 35.50 -12.90 5.51
C PRO A 192 34.38 -13.58 4.71
N GLY A 193 34.79 -14.45 3.78
CA GLY A 193 33.91 -15.36 3.05
C GLY A 193 33.58 -16.60 3.88
N ARG A 194 33.01 -17.61 3.23
CA ARG A 194 32.87 -18.96 3.79
C ARG A 194 33.79 -19.91 3.04
N GLU A 195 34.48 -20.78 3.76
CA GLU A 195 35.25 -21.86 3.15
C GLU A 195 34.35 -23.07 2.96
N SER A 196 34.36 -23.62 1.74
CA SER A 196 33.66 -24.88 1.44
C SER A 196 34.43 -26.09 1.98
N LEU A 197 33.78 -27.25 2.05
CA LEU A 197 34.42 -28.52 2.42
C LEU A 197 35.61 -28.89 1.53
N SER A 198 35.68 -28.34 0.30
CA SER A 198 36.79 -28.55 -0.65
C SER A 198 37.91 -27.51 -0.52
N GLY A 199 37.85 -26.60 0.45
CA GLY A 199 38.83 -25.54 0.66
C GLY A 199 38.63 -24.29 -0.20
N ASN A 200 37.60 -24.24 -1.05
CA ASN A 200 37.32 -23.03 -1.85
C ASN A 200 36.73 -21.92 -0.97
N ARG A 201 37.29 -20.71 -1.06
CA ARG A 201 36.74 -19.51 -0.42
C ARG A 201 35.61 -18.93 -1.28
N ILE A 202 34.42 -18.82 -0.69
CA ILE A 202 33.20 -18.29 -1.31
C ILE A 202 32.93 -16.90 -0.70
N PRO A 203 32.95 -15.81 -1.49
CA PRO A 203 32.64 -14.49 -0.97
C PRO A 203 31.16 -14.38 -0.59
N ARG A 204 30.84 -13.53 0.40
CA ARG A 204 29.44 -13.25 0.77
C ARG A 204 28.70 -12.52 -0.34
N VAL A 205 29.40 -11.63 -1.04
CA VAL A 205 28.92 -10.86 -2.19
C VAL A 205 29.99 -10.93 -3.27
N ALA A 206 29.63 -11.42 -4.45
CA ALA A 206 30.53 -11.47 -5.60
C ALA A 206 30.40 -10.18 -6.42
N LEU A 207 31.52 -9.50 -6.66
CA LEU A 207 31.56 -8.26 -7.44
C LEU A 207 31.77 -8.54 -8.93
N PRO A 208 31.25 -7.69 -9.83
CA PRO A 208 31.55 -7.81 -11.25
C PRO A 208 33.03 -7.50 -11.54
N ALA A 209 33.59 -8.17 -12.54
CA ALA A 209 34.96 -7.95 -13.02
C ALA A 209 35.01 -7.00 -14.24
N TYR A 210 34.06 -6.07 -14.33
CA TYR A 210 33.99 -5.15 -15.47
C TYR A 210 35.15 -4.15 -15.45
N VAL A 211 35.76 -3.97 -16.62
CA VAL A 211 36.76 -2.93 -16.87
C VAL A 211 36.14 -1.73 -17.57
N ASP A 212 35.12 -1.94 -18.41
CA ASP A 212 34.35 -0.86 -19.04
C ASP A 212 33.59 -0.04 -17.98
N HIS A 213 33.87 1.27 -17.92
CA HIS A 213 33.16 2.18 -17.03
C HIS A 213 31.66 2.24 -17.38
N GLY A 214 31.29 2.06 -18.65
CA GLY A 214 29.88 1.95 -19.05
C GLY A 214 29.16 0.78 -18.38
N GLU A 215 29.74 -0.42 -18.40
CA GLU A 215 29.17 -1.59 -17.71
C GLU A 215 29.13 -1.41 -16.19
N LEU A 216 30.11 -0.72 -15.58
CA LEU A 216 30.05 -0.38 -14.17
C LEU A 216 28.88 0.57 -13.84
N VAL A 217 28.69 1.63 -14.62
CA VAL A 217 27.56 2.55 -14.42
C VAL A 217 26.22 1.83 -14.60
N LYS A 218 26.12 0.97 -15.61
CA LYS A 218 24.94 0.15 -15.84
C LYS A 218 24.65 -0.74 -14.62
N TYR A 219 25.68 -1.36 -14.05
CA TYR A 219 25.59 -2.17 -12.85
C TYR A 219 25.13 -1.35 -11.64
N PHE A 220 25.78 -0.22 -11.34
CA PHE A 220 25.43 0.64 -10.20
C PHE A 220 23.98 1.10 -10.24
N ARG A 221 23.46 1.38 -11.44
CA ARG A 221 22.11 1.90 -11.60
C ARG A 221 21.03 0.83 -11.69
N ARG A 222 21.33 -0.37 -12.20
CA ARG A 222 20.30 -1.41 -12.37
C ARG A 222 20.31 -2.46 -11.25
N GLU A 223 21.48 -2.85 -10.77
CA GLU A 223 21.66 -4.10 -10.01
C GLU A 223 22.70 -3.97 -8.89
N ASN A 224 22.86 -2.77 -8.34
CA ASN A 224 23.90 -2.43 -7.36
C ASN A 224 24.02 -3.43 -6.21
N LEU A 225 25.11 -3.28 -5.45
CA LEU A 225 25.38 -4.07 -4.25
C LEU A 225 24.18 -4.07 -3.29
N PRO A 226 23.97 -5.16 -2.54
CA PRO A 226 22.94 -5.19 -1.50
C PRO A 226 23.07 -3.98 -0.57
N GLY A 227 21.94 -3.43 -0.14
CA GLY A 227 21.89 -2.22 0.68
C GLY A 227 22.21 -0.92 -0.07
N ARG A 228 22.35 -0.95 -1.40
CA ARG A 228 22.49 0.24 -2.24
C ARG A 228 21.36 0.32 -3.25
N PHE A 229 20.90 1.54 -3.55
CA PHE A 229 19.90 1.79 -4.57
C PHE A 229 20.32 1.20 -5.93
N PRO A 230 19.42 0.58 -6.72
CA PRO A 230 17.97 0.44 -6.50
C PRO A 230 17.54 -0.75 -5.62
N PHE A 231 18.46 -1.29 -4.81
CA PHE A 231 18.25 -2.38 -3.85
C PHE A 231 17.84 -3.71 -4.50
N THR A 232 18.16 -3.89 -5.78
CA THR A 232 17.85 -5.12 -6.54
C THR A 232 18.40 -6.37 -5.87
N ALA A 233 19.60 -6.30 -5.29
CA ALA A 233 20.23 -7.42 -4.59
C ALA A 233 19.85 -7.51 -3.09
N GLY A 234 18.93 -6.68 -2.62
CA GLY A 234 18.44 -6.64 -1.23
C GLY A 234 18.56 -5.27 -0.59
N VAL A 235 17.69 -4.99 0.39
CA VAL A 235 17.65 -3.69 1.12
C VAL A 235 18.72 -3.57 2.20
N PHE A 236 19.39 -4.66 2.56
CA PHE A 236 20.47 -4.68 3.55
C PHE A 236 21.80 -5.06 2.90
N PRO A 237 22.93 -4.49 3.35
CA PRO A 237 24.26 -4.84 2.82
C PRO A 237 24.62 -6.33 2.98
N PHE A 238 24.20 -6.93 4.09
CA PHE A 238 24.40 -8.34 4.39
C PHE A 238 23.16 -8.91 5.06
N LYS A 239 22.94 -10.21 4.87
CA LYS A 239 22.00 -10.96 5.71
C LYS A 239 22.52 -10.96 7.15
N ARG A 240 21.62 -10.80 8.13
CA ARG A 240 22.00 -10.93 9.54
C ARG A 240 22.37 -12.39 9.84
N GLU A 241 23.43 -12.60 10.60
CA GLU A 241 23.98 -13.95 10.86
C GLU A 241 23.04 -14.82 11.71
N ASN A 242 22.20 -14.20 12.55
CA ASN A 242 21.30 -14.87 13.51
C ASN A 242 19.80 -14.72 13.16
N GLU A 243 19.47 -14.33 11.93
CA GLU A 243 18.09 -14.17 11.48
C GLU A 243 17.76 -15.24 10.45
N ASP A 244 17.37 -16.42 10.91
CA ASP A 244 16.60 -17.31 10.05
C ASP A 244 15.25 -16.60 9.77
N PRO A 245 14.91 -16.32 8.49
CA PRO A 245 13.66 -15.66 8.14
C PRO A 245 12.43 -16.54 8.41
N ALA A 246 12.62 -17.79 8.85
CA ALA A 246 11.53 -18.69 9.20
C ALA A 246 10.52 -17.98 10.11
N ARG A 247 9.28 -17.90 9.61
CA ARG A 247 8.12 -17.42 10.35
C ARG A 247 7.10 -18.55 10.36
N MET A 248 6.80 -19.05 11.56
CA MET A 248 6.05 -20.29 11.72
C MET A 248 4.55 -20.00 11.65
N PHE A 249 3.92 -20.45 10.57
CA PHE A 249 2.48 -20.28 10.33
C PHE A 249 1.67 -21.33 11.11
N ALA A 250 0.78 -20.87 12.00
CA ALA A 250 -0.07 -21.75 12.79
C ALA A 250 -1.43 -21.11 13.10
N GLY A 251 -2.42 -21.99 13.27
CA GLY A 251 -3.79 -21.65 13.62
C GLY A 251 -4.67 -22.87 13.45
N GLU A 252 -5.17 -23.43 14.54
CA GLU A 252 -6.10 -24.54 14.52
C GLU A 252 -6.84 -24.64 15.86
N GLY A 253 -8.16 -24.76 15.81
CA GLY A 253 -9.01 -24.96 16.98
C GLY A 253 -9.14 -23.68 17.82
N ASP A 254 -9.04 -23.85 19.14
CA ASP A 254 -9.14 -22.78 20.11
C ASP A 254 -7.80 -22.04 20.32
N PRO A 255 -7.81 -20.86 20.97
CA PRO A 255 -6.60 -20.12 21.26
C PRO A 255 -5.56 -20.93 22.04
N ALA A 256 -5.98 -21.73 23.02
CA ALA A 256 -5.10 -22.58 23.81
C ALA A 256 -4.34 -23.62 22.96
N ARG A 257 -5.00 -24.28 21.99
CA ARG A 257 -4.34 -25.25 21.09
C ARG A 257 -3.34 -24.57 20.18
N THR A 258 -3.70 -23.41 19.62
CA THR A 258 -2.80 -22.65 18.76
C THR A 258 -1.61 -22.08 19.54
N ASN A 259 -1.82 -21.60 20.77
CA ASN A 259 -0.75 -21.18 21.67
C ASN A 259 0.25 -22.31 21.96
N ARG A 260 -0.23 -23.52 22.28
CA ARG A 260 0.63 -24.71 22.44
C ARG A 260 1.45 -24.97 21.19
N ARG A 261 0.85 -24.83 20.00
CA ARG A 261 1.55 -24.99 18.74
C ARG A 261 2.62 -23.91 18.56
N PHE A 262 2.33 -22.65 18.84
CA PHE A 262 3.34 -21.59 18.78
C PHE A 262 4.54 -21.90 19.67
N LYS A 263 4.31 -22.34 20.92
CA LYS A 263 5.38 -22.68 21.87
C LYS A 263 6.30 -23.77 21.32
N VAL A 264 5.73 -24.81 20.71
CA VAL A 264 6.50 -25.88 20.05
C VAL A 264 7.28 -25.35 18.85
N LEU A 265 6.66 -24.51 18.01
CA LEU A 265 7.30 -24.03 16.79
C LEU A 265 8.41 -23.01 17.06
N SER A 266 8.33 -22.25 18.15
CA SER A 266 9.35 -21.27 18.55
C SER A 266 10.42 -21.84 19.49
N GLU A 267 10.31 -23.11 19.90
CA GLU A 267 11.22 -23.72 20.87
C GLU A 267 12.67 -23.71 20.38
N GLY A 268 13.59 -23.29 21.24
CA GLY A 268 15.02 -23.23 20.94
C GLY A 268 15.45 -22.14 19.94
N GLN A 269 14.52 -21.31 19.45
CA GLN A 269 14.86 -20.22 18.54
C GLN A 269 15.25 -18.95 19.31
N PRO A 270 16.31 -18.23 18.89
CA PRO A 270 16.76 -16.99 19.56
C PRO A 270 15.82 -15.80 19.35
N ALA A 271 14.85 -15.92 18.43
CA ALA A 271 13.85 -14.89 18.16
C ALA A 271 12.48 -15.56 17.94
N THR A 272 11.44 -14.97 18.53
CA THR A 272 10.07 -15.50 18.43
C THR A 272 9.34 -14.84 17.28
N ARG A 273 9.21 -15.53 16.13
CA ARG A 273 8.51 -15.01 14.94
C ARG A 273 7.24 -15.82 14.66
N LEU A 274 6.11 -15.35 15.18
CA LEU A 274 4.82 -16.03 15.05
C LEU A 274 4.08 -15.57 13.79
N SER A 275 3.32 -16.47 13.15
CA SER A 275 2.33 -16.10 12.14
C SER A 275 1.00 -16.81 12.39
N THR A 276 -0.04 -16.02 12.58
CA THR A 276 -1.36 -16.48 12.99
C THR A 276 -2.29 -16.63 11.79
N ALA A 277 -2.96 -17.77 11.72
CA ALA A 277 -4.04 -18.07 10.79
C ALA A 277 -5.38 -18.11 11.55
N PHE A 278 -6.34 -17.28 11.18
CA PHE A 278 -7.67 -17.28 11.79
C PHE A 278 -8.63 -18.19 11.04
N ASP A 279 -9.62 -18.74 11.75
CA ASP A 279 -10.65 -19.55 11.12
C ASP A 279 -11.58 -18.71 10.23
N SER A 280 -12.42 -19.36 9.42
CA SER A 280 -13.33 -18.64 8.54
C SER A 280 -14.37 -17.78 9.27
N VAL A 281 -14.67 -18.04 10.54
CA VAL A 281 -15.69 -17.31 11.31
C VAL A 281 -15.10 -15.96 11.76
N THR A 282 -13.90 -15.98 12.36
CA THR A 282 -13.12 -14.80 12.70
C THR A 282 -12.71 -14.00 11.45
N LEU A 283 -12.32 -14.66 10.34
CA LEU A 283 -11.95 -13.98 9.09
C LEU A 283 -13.08 -13.10 8.52
N TYR A 284 -14.34 -13.42 8.83
CA TYR A 284 -15.52 -12.67 8.40
C TYR A 284 -16.10 -11.77 9.51
N GLY A 285 -15.42 -11.63 10.65
CA GLY A 285 -15.84 -10.76 11.75
C GLY A 285 -17.14 -11.24 12.41
N ARG A 286 -17.30 -12.56 12.53
CA ARG A 286 -18.46 -13.18 13.19
C ARG A 286 -18.03 -13.85 14.48
N ASP A 287 -18.95 -13.91 15.43
CA ASP A 287 -18.79 -14.71 16.63
C ASP A 287 -19.17 -16.18 16.33
N PRO A 288 -18.57 -17.16 17.03
CA PRO A 288 -18.99 -18.55 16.95
C PRO A 288 -20.42 -18.71 17.45
N ASP A 289 -21.20 -19.53 16.75
CA ASP A 289 -22.62 -19.77 17.03
C ASP A 289 -22.96 -21.26 16.89
N ARG A 290 -24.03 -21.72 17.55
CA ARG A 290 -24.57 -23.07 17.41
C ARG A 290 -25.23 -23.32 16.05
N ARG A 291 -25.55 -22.25 15.30
CA ARG A 291 -26.15 -22.35 13.97
C ARG A 291 -25.24 -23.19 13.05
N PRO A 292 -25.76 -24.23 12.37
CA PRO A 292 -24.91 -25.20 11.66
C PRO A 292 -24.00 -24.62 10.57
N ASP A 293 -24.39 -23.50 9.94
CA ASP A 293 -23.61 -22.79 8.94
C ASP A 293 -22.34 -22.11 9.51
N ILE A 294 -22.32 -21.86 10.82
CA ILE A 294 -21.20 -21.30 11.59
C ILE A 294 -20.48 -22.41 12.36
N TYR A 295 -21.22 -23.18 13.17
CA TYR A 295 -20.65 -24.15 14.12
C TYR A 295 -19.66 -25.12 13.49
N GLY A 296 -19.99 -25.67 12.31
CA GLY A 296 -19.13 -26.62 11.60
C GLY A 296 -17.82 -26.04 11.06
N LYS A 297 -17.63 -24.71 11.16
CA LYS A 297 -16.44 -24.00 10.67
C LYS A 297 -15.57 -23.42 11.78
N VAL A 298 -16.09 -23.37 13.01
CA VAL A 298 -15.40 -22.79 14.17
C VAL A 298 -14.12 -23.58 14.47
N GLY A 299 -12.97 -22.90 14.50
CA GLY A 299 -11.66 -23.49 14.73
C GLY A 299 -11.13 -24.38 13.60
N THR A 300 -11.81 -24.40 12.45
CA THR A 300 -11.35 -25.14 11.26
C THR A 300 -10.50 -24.24 10.38
N SER A 301 -9.39 -24.78 9.85
CA SER A 301 -8.46 -24.05 8.98
C SER A 301 -7.84 -22.79 9.60
N GLY A 302 -7.94 -22.62 10.91
CA GLY A 302 -7.41 -21.47 11.65
C GLY A 302 -7.85 -21.50 13.12
N VAL A 303 -7.35 -20.55 13.89
CA VAL A 303 -7.77 -20.34 15.28
C VAL A 303 -9.05 -19.52 15.34
N SER A 304 -10.01 -19.94 16.18
CA SER A 304 -11.21 -19.16 16.49
C SER A 304 -10.90 -18.12 17.57
N VAL A 305 -10.96 -16.83 17.22
CA VAL A 305 -10.78 -15.70 18.13
C VAL A 305 -11.98 -14.76 17.98
N ALA A 306 -12.78 -14.63 19.04
CA ALA A 306 -13.97 -13.77 19.04
C ALA A 306 -13.85 -12.61 20.03
N THR A 307 -13.03 -12.77 21.06
CA THR A 307 -12.89 -11.81 22.16
C THR A 307 -11.44 -11.37 22.38
N LEU A 308 -11.27 -10.31 23.18
CA LEU A 308 -9.95 -9.91 23.68
C LEU A 308 -9.31 -11.02 24.54
N ASP A 309 -10.10 -11.75 25.33
CA ASP A 309 -9.58 -12.81 26.20
C ASP A 309 -9.06 -14.00 25.40
N ASP A 310 -9.70 -14.32 24.27
CA ASP A 310 -9.18 -15.30 23.31
C ASP A 310 -7.82 -14.86 22.76
N MET A 311 -7.67 -13.58 22.42
CA MET A 311 -6.41 -13.02 21.94
C MET A 311 -5.30 -13.07 23.00
N LYS A 312 -5.64 -12.81 24.26
CA LYS A 312 -4.72 -12.97 25.40
C LYS A 312 -4.27 -14.41 25.56
N GLN A 313 -5.21 -15.36 25.52
CA GLN A 313 -4.90 -16.79 25.61
C GLN A 313 -4.05 -17.26 24.42
N LEU A 314 -4.28 -16.71 23.22
CA LEU A 314 -3.51 -17.07 22.03
C LEU A 314 -2.02 -16.76 22.16
N TYR A 315 -1.67 -15.62 22.76
CA TYR A 315 -0.28 -15.17 22.91
C TYR A 315 0.28 -15.30 24.33
N ASP A 316 -0.42 -16.02 25.22
CA ASP A 316 0.03 -16.29 26.57
C ASP A 316 1.43 -16.95 26.61
N GLY A 317 2.29 -16.45 27.49
CA GLY A 317 3.68 -16.89 27.63
C GLY A 317 4.65 -16.35 26.56
N PHE A 318 4.18 -15.52 25.63
CA PHE A 318 5.04 -14.76 24.73
C PHE A 318 5.12 -13.30 25.18
N ASP A 319 6.33 -12.79 25.31
CA ASP A 319 6.57 -11.38 25.58
C ASP A 319 6.39 -10.56 24.29
N LEU A 320 5.26 -9.86 24.17
CA LEU A 320 4.93 -9.05 22.99
C LEU A 320 5.74 -7.75 22.93
N LEU A 321 6.42 -7.37 24.02
CA LEU A 321 7.25 -6.17 24.13
C LEU A 321 8.74 -6.48 23.90
N ASP A 322 9.11 -7.76 23.83
CA ASP A 322 10.50 -8.17 23.61
C ASP A 322 10.96 -7.78 22.19
N PRO A 323 12.15 -7.17 22.03
CA PRO A 323 12.64 -6.75 20.72
C PRO A 323 12.87 -7.91 19.74
N THR A 324 12.97 -9.15 20.22
CA THR A 324 13.13 -10.37 19.41
C THR A 324 11.81 -11.10 19.17
N THR A 325 10.70 -10.64 19.74
CA THR A 325 9.36 -11.17 19.45
C THR A 325 8.68 -10.35 18.36
N SER A 326 8.10 -11.00 17.36
CA SER A 326 7.23 -10.34 16.38
C SER A 326 6.08 -11.25 15.95
N VAL A 327 4.87 -10.69 15.90
CA VAL A 327 3.66 -11.43 15.54
C VAL A 327 3.11 -10.94 14.21
N SER A 328 2.88 -11.87 13.28
CA SER A 328 2.17 -11.60 12.02
C SER A 328 0.76 -12.17 12.11
N MET A 329 -0.24 -11.41 11.67
CA MET A 329 -1.64 -11.81 11.71
C MET A 329 -2.27 -11.69 10.31
N THR A 330 -2.75 -12.83 9.79
CA THR A 330 -3.30 -12.96 8.44
C THR A 330 -4.81 -12.69 8.48
N ILE A 331 -5.20 -11.42 8.46
CA ILE A 331 -6.59 -10.96 8.60
C ILE A 331 -6.83 -9.73 7.73
N ASN A 332 -8.00 -9.65 7.08
CA ASN A 332 -8.35 -8.58 6.14
C ASN A 332 -9.59 -7.78 6.61
N GLY A 333 -10.81 -8.24 6.31
CA GLY A 333 -12.05 -7.51 6.58
C GLY A 333 -12.18 -6.94 8.01
N PRO A 334 -12.08 -7.78 9.07
CA PRO A 334 -12.14 -7.33 10.46
C PRO A 334 -10.76 -7.01 11.05
N ALA A 335 -9.73 -6.78 10.22
CA ALA A 335 -8.37 -6.49 10.67
C ALA A 335 -8.28 -5.33 11.70
N PRO A 336 -9.02 -4.20 11.57
CA PRO A 336 -8.98 -3.15 12.58
C PRO A 336 -9.42 -3.62 13.98
N THR A 337 -10.43 -4.49 14.05
CA THR A 337 -10.93 -5.06 15.32
C THR A 337 -9.93 -6.04 15.91
N VAL A 338 -9.38 -6.95 15.09
CA VAL A 338 -8.39 -7.94 15.55
C VAL A 338 -7.07 -7.26 15.96
N LEU A 339 -6.66 -6.20 15.25
CA LEU A 339 -5.53 -5.36 15.66
C LEU A 339 -5.79 -4.70 17.01
N ALA A 340 -7.00 -4.17 17.24
CA ALA A 340 -7.36 -3.60 18.53
C ALA A 340 -7.27 -4.64 19.67
N PHE A 341 -7.68 -5.90 19.42
CA PHE A 341 -7.47 -6.98 20.39
C PHE A 341 -5.99 -7.19 20.68
N PHE A 342 -5.14 -7.34 19.65
CA PHE A 342 -3.70 -7.55 19.82
C PHE A 342 -3.01 -6.40 20.56
N LEU A 343 -3.31 -5.14 20.21
CA LEU A 343 -2.74 -3.98 20.89
C LEU A 343 -3.18 -3.90 22.34
N ASN A 344 -4.44 -4.24 22.66
CA ASN A 344 -4.88 -4.32 24.05
C ASN A 344 -4.20 -5.46 24.81
N THR A 345 -3.96 -6.61 24.18
CA THR A 345 -3.14 -7.68 24.77
C THR A 345 -1.72 -7.20 25.12
N ALA A 346 -1.06 -6.45 24.22
CA ALA A 346 0.27 -5.90 24.48
C ALA A 346 0.26 -4.80 25.57
N MET A 347 -0.74 -3.91 25.56
CA MET A 347 -0.92 -2.90 26.60
C MET A 347 -1.20 -3.51 27.97
N ASP A 348 -1.95 -4.61 28.04
CA ASP A 348 -2.19 -5.33 29.29
C ASP A 348 -0.90 -5.97 29.82
N GLN A 349 -0.07 -6.58 28.97
CA GLN A 349 1.26 -7.05 29.38
C GLN A 349 2.16 -5.91 29.93
N ALA A 350 2.09 -4.71 29.33
CA ALA A 350 2.80 -3.55 29.85
C ALA A 350 2.32 -3.14 31.25
N ARG A 351 0.99 -3.09 31.46
CA ARG A 351 0.39 -2.79 32.77
C ARG A 351 0.81 -3.78 33.84
N GLU A 352 0.81 -5.08 33.51
CA GLU A 352 1.24 -6.15 34.42
C GLU A 352 2.70 -6.01 34.85
N ARG A 353 3.53 -5.35 34.03
CA ARG A 353 4.95 -5.06 34.30
C ARG A 353 5.19 -3.69 34.92
N GLY A 354 4.13 -2.92 35.20
CA GLY A 354 4.24 -1.55 35.71
C GLY A 354 4.78 -0.54 34.68
N LEU A 355 4.69 -0.87 33.39
CA LEU A 355 5.08 0.01 32.29
C LEU A 355 3.87 0.81 31.79
N ASP A 356 4.14 1.97 31.20
CA ASP A 356 3.12 2.77 30.52
C ASP A 356 2.59 2.03 29.27
N PRO A 357 1.27 1.84 29.09
CA PRO A 357 0.69 1.32 27.85
C PRO A 357 1.16 2.03 26.58
N GLU A 358 1.50 3.32 26.63
CA GLU A 358 2.02 4.03 25.47
C GLU A 358 3.38 3.47 25.01
N GLU A 359 4.21 2.99 25.95
CA GLU A 359 5.47 2.34 25.63
C GLU A 359 5.24 1.03 24.86
N ALA A 360 4.16 0.30 25.17
CA ALA A 360 3.78 -0.89 24.40
C ALA A 360 3.48 -0.55 22.94
N LEU A 361 2.74 0.54 22.68
CA LEU A 361 2.40 0.96 21.32
C LEU A 361 3.63 1.39 20.51
N ARG A 362 4.66 1.92 21.17
CA ARG A 362 5.92 2.33 20.53
C ARG A 362 6.85 1.16 20.23
N THR A 363 6.83 0.13 21.07
CA THR A 363 7.82 -0.97 21.05
C THR A 363 7.29 -2.27 20.45
N VAL A 364 5.97 -2.49 20.45
CA VAL A 364 5.35 -3.71 19.91
C VAL A 364 5.73 -3.93 18.45
N ARG A 365 6.13 -5.16 18.12
CA ARG A 365 6.56 -5.53 16.77
C ARG A 365 5.59 -6.53 16.16
N GLY A 366 5.13 -6.24 14.96
CA GLY A 366 4.25 -7.16 14.26
C GLY A 366 3.82 -6.67 12.90
N THR A 367 2.95 -7.46 12.27
CA THR A 367 2.37 -7.17 10.97
C THR A 367 0.92 -7.63 10.96
N VAL A 368 0.02 -6.80 10.45
CA VAL A 368 -1.34 -7.20 10.10
C VAL A 368 -1.43 -7.15 8.58
N GLN A 369 -1.99 -8.19 7.94
CA GLN A 369 -2.05 -8.25 6.49
C GLN A 369 -2.90 -7.10 5.92
N ALA A 370 -4.17 -7.01 6.33
CA ALA A 370 -5.08 -5.88 6.12
C ALA A 370 -5.16 -5.31 4.69
N ASP A 371 -4.83 -6.10 3.66
CA ASP A 371 -4.98 -5.68 2.27
C ASP A 371 -6.43 -5.90 1.82
N ILE A 372 -7.07 -4.82 1.39
CA ILE A 372 -8.49 -4.79 0.99
C ILE A 372 -8.64 -4.68 -0.54
N LEU A 373 -7.59 -4.20 -1.23
CA LEU A 373 -7.56 -4.08 -2.69
C LEU A 373 -7.33 -5.45 -3.34
#